data_AF-A0A8H8LYI7-F1
#
_entry.id   AF-A0A8H8LYI7-F1
#
_cell.length_a   1.000
_cell.length_b   1.000
_cell.length_c   1.000
_cell.angle_alpha   90.00
_cell.angle_beta   90.00
_cell.angle_gamma   90.00
#
_symmetry.space_group_name_H-M   'P 1'
#
loop_
_entity.id
_entity.type
_entity.pdbx_description
1 polymer ?
#
loop_
_entity_poly.entity_id
_entity_poly.type
_entity_poly.pdbx_seq_one_letter_code
_entity_poly.pdbx_strand_id
1 'polypeptide(L)'
;MDSQDRLLGCVVGGAIGDAIGLYTEFFPRSHALELYGPSPSFSLVVPPPAGETGIYHDQHRSAFLLSGWTDDTDQSLLILLGFLASGAKEVDPFDFAKRLKFWVANGLRCLDRLPLGLGRTVGSVVRDKTFEYDPFGTSIRYWENTNRFVAANGAVMRTAIIGALLFQDVDGVNGVDRAMHASLLVGATTHPDPRQVQLLFYTCLASCTIVTALVAAMMRNELVTLSDFDAVVQRGIEYIQSPPSTLPFPFVPLTESQIEEIRAHVYAEKLEDLQLDDRQKIGYTLKCLGAGIWALRQAMKAETKLGRDDLFEQCITEITMQGGDADTNATVAGSLLGTYLGLSCIPEKWKDNLRDVDWLIAKTRSLGYLLDPSGTYPVYDWKDDKDVLIDGGKGAFTKEELKKRYDELMCDVAKRVYDAGKEKENKEKDKEGLLSIYAL
;
A
#
# COMPACT_ATOMS: atom_id res chain seq x y z
N MET A 1 1.14 22.67 7.53
CA MET A 1 0.39 21.81 6.60
C MET A 1 -0.85 21.38 7.34
N ASP A 2 -2.00 21.45 6.69
CA ASP A 2 -3.27 21.08 7.30
C ASP A 2 -3.35 19.55 7.51
N SER A 3 -3.99 19.10 8.59
CA SER A 3 -4.16 17.66 8.88
C SER A 3 -4.96 16.98 7.77
N GLN A 4 -5.90 17.68 7.12
CA GLN A 4 -6.61 17.15 5.96
C GLN A 4 -5.69 16.92 4.76
N ASP A 5 -4.78 17.85 4.48
CA ASP A 5 -3.83 17.74 3.37
C ASP A 5 -2.89 16.54 3.58
N ARG A 6 -2.45 16.30 4.83
CA ARG A 6 -1.66 15.11 5.19
C ARG A 6 -2.46 13.81 5.10
N LEU A 7 -3.70 13.81 5.60
CA LEU A 7 -4.58 12.64 5.55
C LEU A 7 -4.89 12.25 4.09
N LEU A 8 -5.25 13.22 3.26
CA LEU A 8 -5.46 13.00 1.83
C LEU A 8 -4.17 12.56 1.15
N GLY A 9 -3.04 13.18 1.48
CA GLY A 9 -1.74 12.79 0.98
C GLY A 9 -1.39 11.34 1.33
N CYS A 10 -1.67 10.88 2.55
CA CYS A 10 -1.48 9.49 2.97
C CYS A 10 -2.27 8.52 2.07
N VAL A 11 -3.57 8.75 1.94
CA VAL A 11 -4.48 7.84 1.23
C VAL A 11 -4.25 7.88 -0.28
N VAL A 12 -4.24 9.07 -0.87
CA VAL A 12 -4.06 9.26 -2.32
C VAL A 12 -2.63 8.94 -2.73
N GLY A 13 -1.64 9.30 -1.92
CA GLY A 13 -0.24 8.98 -2.17
C GLY A 13 0.01 7.47 -2.19
N GLY A 14 -0.59 6.73 -1.25
CA GLY A 14 -0.57 5.27 -1.27
C GLY A 14 -1.18 4.69 -2.56
N ALA A 15 -2.37 5.17 -2.94
CA ALA A 15 -3.07 4.69 -4.14
C ALA A 15 -2.35 5.02 -5.46
N ILE A 16 -1.66 6.15 -5.53
CA ILE A 16 -0.81 6.49 -6.68
C ILE A 16 0.46 5.64 -6.69
N GLY A 17 1.08 5.43 -5.53
CA GLY A 17 2.22 4.53 -5.39
C GLY A 17 1.90 3.13 -5.89
N ASP A 18 0.77 2.59 -5.47
CA ASP A 18 0.20 1.33 -5.94
C ASP A 18 0.07 1.30 -7.47
N ALA A 19 -0.69 2.24 -8.05
CA ALA A 19 -0.96 2.30 -9.48
C ALA A 19 0.30 2.47 -10.35
N ILE A 20 1.27 3.27 -9.90
CA ILE A 20 2.53 3.48 -10.62
C ILE A 20 3.48 2.29 -10.41
N GLY A 21 3.54 1.71 -9.22
CA GLY A 21 4.38 0.54 -8.92
C GLY A 21 4.00 -0.70 -9.73
N LEU A 22 2.73 -0.86 -10.10
CA LEU A 22 2.26 -1.90 -11.03
C LEU A 22 3.02 -1.92 -12.38
N TYR A 23 3.61 -0.79 -12.80
CA TYR A 23 4.32 -0.69 -14.09
C TYR A 23 5.50 -1.67 -14.18
N THR A 24 6.14 -1.99 -13.06
CA THR A 24 7.36 -2.80 -12.97
C THR A 24 7.26 -3.95 -11.98
N GLU A 25 6.08 -4.20 -11.40
CA GLU A 25 5.81 -5.34 -10.53
C GLU A 25 6.25 -6.68 -11.17
N PHE A 26 7.00 -7.47 -10.43
CA PHE A 26 7.66 -8.73 -10.83
C PHE A 26 8.73 -8.63 -11.91
N PHE A 27 9.10 -7.43 -12.37
CA PHE A 27 10.26 -7.28 -13.25
C PHE A 27 11.56 -7.29 -12.44
N PRO A 28 12.63 -7.92 -12.96
CA PRO A 28 13.98 -7.56 -12.53
C PRO A 28 14.27 -6.11 -12.96
N ARG A 29 15.11 -5.39 -12.21
CA ARG A 29 15.46 -4.01 -12.51
C ARG A 29 16.01 -3.83 -13.93
N SER A 30 16.81 -4.79 -14.38
CA SER A 30 17.37 -4.78 -15.75
C SER A 30 16.29 -4.74 -16.83
N HIS A 31 15.17 -5.42 -16.62
CA HIS A 31 14.06 -5.43 -17.57
C HIS A 31 13.23 -4.14 -17.50
N ALA A 32 13.03 -3.59 -16.29
CA ALA A 32 12.42 -2.28 -16.14
C ALA A 32 13.22 -1.20 -16.91
N LEU A 33 14.55 -1.21 -16.79
CA LEU A 33 15.44 -0.30 -17.52
C LEU A 33 15.41 -0.50 -19.04
N GLU A 34 15.31 -1.75 -19.51
CA GLU A 34 15.18 -2.07 -20.93
C GLU A 34 13.87 -1.52 -21.52
N LEU A 35 12.76 -1.69 -20.80
CA LEU A 35 11.43 -1.30 -21.26
C LEU A 35 11.18 0.20 -21.17
N TYR A 36 11.57 0.83 -20.06
CA TYR A 36 11.18 2.19 -19.72
C TYR A 36 12.33 3.20 -19.75
N GLY A 37 13.57 2.74 -19.91
CA GLY A 37 14.76 3.58 -19.79
C GLY A 37 15.10 3.93 -18.33
N PRO A 38 16.16 4.73 -18.10
CA PRO A 38 16.65 5.02 -16.75
C PRO A 38 15.82 6.04 -15.96
N SER A 39 15.00 6.84 -16.63
CA SER A 39 14.24 7.94 -16.02
C SER A 39 12.92 8.16 -16.77
N PRO A 40 11.97 7.21 -16.70
CA PRO A 40 10.69 7.36 -17.36
C PRO A 40 9.84 8.46 -16.70
N SER A 41 8.99 9.12 -17.49
CA SER A 41 7.90 9.95 -16.99
C SER A 41 6.62 9.14 -17.08
N PHE A 42 6.25 8.42 -16.02
CA PHE A 42 5.05 7.56 -16.06
C PHE A 42 3.77 8.39 -16.22
N SER A 43 2.82 7.86 -16.99
CA SER A 43 1.50 8.46 -17.20
C SER A 43 0.40 7.55 -16.71
N LEU A 44 -0.60 8.09 -16.01
CA LEU A 44 -1.86 7.40 -15.74
C LEU A 44 -2.92 7.70 -16.82
N VAL A 45 -2.57 8.36 -17.93
CA VAL A 45 -3.47 8.58 -19.06
C VAL A 45 -3.27 7.48 -20.09
N VAL A 46 -4.37 6.95 -20.65
CA VAL A 46 -4.33 5.89 -21.67
C VAL A 46 -5.12 6.34 -22.91
N PRO A 47 -4.47 6.50 -24.09
CA PRO A 47 -3.03 6.34 -24.34
C PRO A 47 -2.18 7.48 -23.71
N PRO A 48 -0.89 7.23 -23.38
CA PRO A 48 -0.04 8.24 -22.76
C PRO A 48 0.22 9.44 -23.70
N PRO A 49 0.31 10.67 -23.16
CA PRO A 49 0.75 11.85 -23.91
C PRO A 49 2.15 11.68 -24.50
N ALA A 50 2.47 12.48 -25.51
CA ALA A 50 3.80 12.48 -26.12
C ALA A 50 4.88 12.83 -25.08
N GLY A 51 5.90 11.96 -24.96
CA GLY A 51 6.99 12.12 -23.99
C GLY A 51 6.73 11.46 -22.64
N GLU A 52 5.54 10.90 -22.40
CA GLU A 52 5.24 10.10 -21.21
C GLU A 52 5.18 8.61 -21.52
N THR A 53 5.35 7.80 -20.48
CA THR A 53 5.47 6.35 -20.51
C THR A 53 4.17 5.72 -20.01
N GLY A 54 3.47 5.01 -20.89
CA GLY A 54 2.31 4.20 -20.52
C GLY A 54 2.70 2.83 -19.96
N ILE A 55 1.72 2.14 -19.37
CA ILE A 55 1.91 0.81 -18.80
C ILE A 55 2.23 -0.23 -19.88
N TYR A 56 3.16 -1.15 -19.57
CA TYR A 56 3.40 -2.32 -20.41
C TYR A 56 2.25 -3.34 -20.29
N HIS A 57 1.68 -3.76 -21.42
CA HIS A 57 0.55 -4.68 -21.44
C HIS A 57 1.00 -6.14 -21.53
N ASP A 58 1.10 -6.80 -20.37
CA ASP A 58 1.17 -8.27 -20.25
C ASP A 58 -0.09 -8.83 -19.56
N GLN A 59 -0.13 -10.14 -19.32
CA GLN A 59 -1.27 -10.79 -18.66
C GLN A 59 -1.52 -10.28 -17.23
N HIS A 60 -0.45 -9.93 -16.51
CA HIS A 60 -0.53 -9.51 -15.11
C HIS A 60 -1.06 -8.08 -15.01
N ARG A 61 -0.34 -7.12 -15.59
CA ARG A 61 -0.67 -5.69 -15.57
C ARG A 61 -2.01 -5.40 -16.23
N SER A 62 -2.32 -6.12 -17.32
CA SER A 62 -3.59 -5.91 -18.03
C SER A 62 -4.81 -6.45 -17.29
N ALA A 63 -4.62 -7.28 -16.25
CA ALA A 63 -5.71 -7.78 -15.41
C ALA A 63 -6.32 -6.68 -14.53
N PHE A 64 -5.58 -5.63 -14.23
CA PHE A 64 -6.07 -4.54 -13.41
C PHE A 64 -6.84 -3.49 -14.23
N LEU A 65 -7.58 -2.64 -13.51
CA LEU A 65 -8.24 -1.49 -14.13
C LEU A 65 -7.16 -0.48 -14.55
N LEU A 66 -7.27 0.04 -15.78
CA LEU A 66 -6.34 1.06 -16.27
C LEU A 66 -6.37 2.27 -15.34
N SER A 67 -5.17 2.78 -15.04
CA SER A 67 -4.98 3.94 -14.15
C SER A 67 -5.48 3.70 -12.72
N GLY A 68 -5.77 2.46 -12.35
CA GLY A 68 -6.23 2.07 -11.01
C GLY A 68 -5.15 1.38 -10.21
N TRP A 69 -5.47 1.18 -8.94
CA TRP A 69 -4.65 0.49 -7.94
C TRP A 69 -4.94 -1.02 -7.89
N THR A 70 -4.21 -1.77 -7.04
CA THR A 70 -4.30 -3.23 -6.84
C THR A 70 -4.95 -3.56 -5.48
N ASP A 71 -4.59 -4.69 -4.86
CA ASP A 71 -5.11 -5.09 -3.55
C ASP A 71 -4.52 -4.31 -2.38
N ASP A 72 -3.37 -3.66 -2.53
CA ASP A 72 -2.74 -2.86 -1.48
C ASP A 72 -3.68 -1.73 -1.04
N THR A 73 -4.16 -0.96 -2.01
CA THR A 73 -5.11 0.12 -1.77
C THR A 73 -6.50 -0.40 -1.41
N ASP A 74 -7.01 -1.43 -2.10
CA ASP A 74 -8.31 -2.02 -1.77
C ASP A 74 -8.35 -2.48 -0.30
N GLN A 75 -7.31 -3.16 0.20
CA GLN A 75 -7.25 -3.64 1.59
C GLN A 75 -7.03 -2.49 2.59
N SER A 76 -6.30 -1.44 2.22
CA SER A 76 -6.20 -0.20 3.01
C SER A 76 -7.57 0.49 3.15
N LEU A 77 -8.36 0.50 2.08
CA LEU A 77 -9.72 1.04 2.09
C LEU A 77 -10.68 0.24 2.97
N LEU A 78 -10.49 -1.08 3.13
CA LEU A 78 -11.29 -1.85 4.09
C LEU A 78 -11.11 -1.35 5.53
N ILE A 79 -9.90 -0.90 5.89
CA ILE A 79 -9.61 -0.31 7.20
C ILE A 79 -10.28 1.05 7.32
N LEU A 80 -10.18 1.91 6.29
CA LEU A 80 -10.86 3.20 6.25
C LEU A 80 -12.38 3.05 6.41
N LEU A 81 -12.99 2.17 5.62
CA LEU A 81 -14.44 1.94 5.63
C LEU A 81 -14.91 1.34 6.96
N GLY A 82 -14.13 0.44 7.56
CA GLY A 82 -14.39 -0.08 8.91
C GLY A 82 -14.35 1.02 9.97
N PHE A 83 -13.34 1.90 9.90
CA PHE A 83 -13.23 3.04 10.80
C PHE A 83 -14.38 4.04 10.64
N LEU A 84 -14.80 4.32 9.41
CA LEU A 84 -15.98 5.16 9.15
C LEU A 84 -17.27 4.51 9.67
N ALA A 85 -17.43 3.20 9.49
CA ALA A 85 -18.58 2.45 10.00
C ALA A 85 -18.65 2.38 11.53
N SER A 86 -17.53 2.59 12.23
CA SER A 86 -17.52 2.76 13.70
C SER A 86 -17.82 4.19 14.15
N GLY A 87 -18.02 5.12 13.20
CA GLY A 87 -18.16 6.55 13.45
C GLY A 87 -16.85 7.20 13.88
N ALA A 88 -15.73 6.77 13.30
CA ALA A 88 -14.37 7.21 13.60
C ALA A 88 -13.93 6.97 15.06
N LYS A 89 -14.34 5.86 15.65
CA LYS A 89 -14.03 5.53 17.06
C LYS A 89 -12.88 4.56 17.20
N GLU A 90 -12.91 3.48 16.43
CA GLU A 90 -11.97 2.38 16.55
C GLU A 90 -11.72 1.67 15.23
N VAL A 91 -10.51 1.11 15.10
CA VAL A 91 -10.13 0.17 14.05
C VAL A 91 -10.26 -1.24 14.65
N ASP A 92 -11.38 -1.90 14.39
CA ASP A 92 -11.67 -3.24 14.91
C ASP A 92 -11.05 -4.34 13.99
N PRO A 93 -10.11 -5.17 14.48
CA PRO A 93 -9.54 -6.26 13.70
C PRO A 93 -10.56 -7.33 13.28
N PHE A 94 -11.66 -7.53 14.03
CA PHE A 94 -12.71 -8.50 13.67
C PHE A 94 -13.60 -7.96 12.56
N ASP A 95 -13.96 -6.68 12.59
CA ASP A 95 -14.62 -6.02 11.46
C ASP A 95 -13.74 -6.05 10.20
N PHE A 96 -12.45 -5.74 10.34
CA PHE A 96 -11.48 -5.86 9.23
C PHE A 96 -11.44 -7.30 8.67
N ALA A 97 -11.40 -8.32 9.53
CA ALA A 97 -11.41 -9.72 9.08
C ALA A 97 -12.66 -10.08 8.27
N LYS A 98 -13.86 -9.63 8.69
CA LYS A 98 -15.11 -9.84 7.94
C LYS A 98 -15.08 -9.13 6.60
N ARG A 99 -14.62 -7.88 6.56
CA ARG A 99 -14.46 -7.09 5.32
C ARG A 99 -13.48 -7.75 4.36
N LEU A 100 -12.33 -8.20 4.87
CA LEU A 100 -11.31 -8.86 4.06
C LEU A 100 -11.81 -10.17 3.46
N LYS A 101 -12.54 -10.97 4.25
CA LYS A 101 -13.14 -12.20 3.73
C LYS A 101 -14.22 -11.95 2.70
N PHE A 102 -15.04 -10.92 2.92
CA PHE A 102 -16.01 -10.51 1.94
C PHE A 102 -15.34 -10.01 0.65
N TRP A 103 -14.29 -9.18 0.75
CA TRP A 103 -13.49 -8.72 -0.38
C TRP A 103 -12.87 -9.89 -1.14
N VAL A 104 -12.24 -10.88 -0.48
CA VAL A 104 -11.69 -12.07 -1.16
C VAL A 104 -12.75 -12.82 -1.99
N ALA A 105 -14.02 -12.75 -1.60
CA ALA A 105 -15.12 -13.39 -2.32
C ALA A 105 -15.79 -12.49 -3.38
N ASN A 106 -15.79 -11.17 -3.20
CA ASN A 106 -16.65 -10.25 -3.97
C ASN A 106 -15.94 -9.01 -4.54
N GLY A 107 -14.68 -8.80 -4.16
CA GLY A 107 -13.92 -7.56 -4.37
C GLY A 107 -14.50 -6.37 -3.61
N LEU A 108 -14.07 -5.16 -3.96
CA LEU A 108 -14.50 -3.93 -3.30
C LEU A 108 -15.82 -3.45 -3.90
N ARG A 109 -16.93 -3.79 -3.23
CA ARG A 109 -18.28 -3.63 -3.80
C ARG A 109 -18.71 -2.18 -4.01
N CYS A 110 -18.33 -1.24 -3.14
CA CYS A 110 -18.67 0.18 -3.31
C CYS A 110 -18.21 0.73 -4.66
N LEU A 111 -17.09 0.23 -5.19
CA LEU A 111 -16.54 0.59 -6.52
C LEU A 111 -16.73 -0.49 -7.60
N ASP A 112 -17.44 -1.60 -7.30
CA ASP A 112 -17.61 -2.74 -8.20
C ASP A 112 -16.28 -3.36 -8.72
N ARG A 113 -15.20 -3.26 -7.94
CA ARG A 113 -13.88 -3.82 -8.27
C ARG A 113 -13.83 -5.30 -7.93
N LEU A 114 -13.14 -6.11 -8.76
CA LEU A 114 -12.92 -7.53 -8.50
C LEU A 114 -11.73 -7.75 -7.55
N PRO A 115 -11.67 -8.86 -6.80
CA PRO A 115 -10.55 -9.15 -5.90
C PRO A 115 -9.35 -9.70 -6.67
N LEU A 116 -8.63 -8.80 -7.33
CA LEU A 116 -7.39 -9.07 -8.05
C LEU A 116 -6.18 -8.80 -7.14
N GLY A 117 -4.97 -9.21 -7.54
CA GLY A 117 -3.74 -9.00 -6.76
C GLY A 117 -3.55 -9.90 -5.53
N LEU A 118 -4.59 -10.62 -5.10
CA LEU A 118 -4.61 -11.43 -3.89
C LEU A 118 -3.35 -12.31 -3.67
N GLY A 119 -2.52 -11.91 -2.70
CA GLY A 119 -1.37 -12.67 -2.25
C GLY A 119 -1.70 -14.06 -1.68
N ARG A 120 -0.77 -15.01 -1.81
CA ARG A 120 -0.96 -16.43 -1.40
C ARG A 120 -1.33 -16.59 0.07
N THR A 121 -0.67 -15.85 0.96
CA THR A 121 -0.89 -15.91 2.42
C THR A 121 -2.31 -15.47 2.76
N VAL A 122 -2.70 -14.29 2.30
CA VAL A 122 -4.04 -13.73 2.51
C VAL A 122 -5.08 -14.69 1.93
N GLY A 123 -4.92 -15.14 0.69
CA GLY A 123 -5.86 -16.05 0.04
C GLY A 123 -6.02 -17.41 0.74
N SER A 124 -4.97 -17.89 1.43
CA SER A 124 -5.04 -19.15 2.16
C SER A 124 -5.67 -19.00 3.54
N VAL A 125 -5.27 -17.97 4.29
CA VAL A 125 -5.75 -17.70 5.66
C VAL A 125 -7.22 -17.28 5.64
N VAL A 126 -7.59 -16.36 4.76
CA VAL A 126 -8.91 -15.72 4.75
C VAL A 126 -10.03 -16.68 4.30
N ARG A 127 -9.70 -17.67 3.45
CA ARG A 127 -10.65 -18.69 2.99
C ARG A 127 -10.97 -19.74 4.04
N ASP A 128 -10.25 -19.77 5.16
CA ASP A 128 -10.57 -20.66 6.27
C ASP A 128 -11.95 -20.28 6.88
N LYS A 129 -12.70 -21.30 7.28
CA LYS A 129 -14.05 -21.13 7.84
C LYS A 129 -14.02 -20.40 9.20
N THR A 130 -12.92 -20.53 9.93
CA THR A 130 -12.74 -19.96 11.28
C THR A 130 -12.26 -18.51 11.26
N PHE A 131 -11.80 -18.01 10.11
CA PHE A 131 -11.19 -16.68 9.98
C PHE A 131 -12.05 -15.51 10.50
N GLU A 132 -13.37 -15.53 10.28
CA GLU A 132 -14.26 -14.44 10.72
C GLU A 132 -14.43 -14.35 12.23
N TYR A 133 -14.27 -15.47 12.94
CA TYR A 133 -14.54 -15.58 14.37
C TYR A 133 -13.26 -15.68 15.20
N ASP A 134 -12.18 -16.17 14.59
CA ASP A 134 -10.85 -16.35 15.19
C ASP A 134 -9.76 -16.00 14.15
N PRO A 135 -9.66 -14.73 13.69
CA PRO A 135 -8.68 -14.36 12.67
C PRO A 135 -7.24 -14.60 13.15
N PHE A 136 -6.94 -14.26 14.40
CA PHE A 136 -5.62 -14.46 15.00
C PHE A 136 -5.25 -15.93 15.11
N GLY A 137 -6.09 -16.79 15.69
CA GLY A 137 -5.78 -18.21 15.80
C GLY A 137 -5.70 -18.87 14.44
N THR A 138 -6.55 -18.48 13.48
CA THR A 138 -6.52 -18.99 12.09
C THR A 138 -5.19 -18.69 11.43
N SER A 139 -4.73 -17.45 11.50
CA SER A 139 -3.49 -17.05 10.88
C SER A 139 -2.28 -17.71 11.56
N ILE A 140 -2.32 -17.87 12.90
CA ILE A 140 -1.25 -18.53 13.66
C ILE A 140 -1.15 -20.00 13.27
N ARG A 141 -2.27 -20.71 13.18
CA ARG A 141 -2.33 -22.11 12.72
C ARG A 141 -1.78 -22.24 11.30
N TYR A 142 -2.18 -21.35 10.39
CA TYR A 142 -1.65 -21.34 9.03
C TYR A 142 -0.13 -21.14 9.03
N TRP A 143 0.35 -20.14 9.76
CA TRP A 143 1.78 -19.86 9.86
C TRP A 143 2.57 -21.05 10.43
N GLU A 144 2.07 -21.69 11.48
CA GLU A 144 2.61 -22.95 12.01
C GLU A 144 2.73 -24.06 10.99
N ASN A 145 1.68 -24.26 10.19
CA ASN A 145 1.63 -25.31 9.17
C ASN A 145 2.54 -25.03 7.97
N THR A 146 2.94 -23.78 7.74
CA THR A 146 3.90 -23.39 6.69
C THR A 146 5.36 -23.46 7.14
N ASN A 147 5.66 -24.24 8.18
CA ASN A 147 6.97 -24.28 8.84
C ASN A 147 7.45 -22.89 9.27
N ARG A 148 6.50 -22.00 9.59
CA ARG A 148 6.80 -20.66 10.11
C ARG A 148 7.51 -19.75 9.10
N PHE A 149 7.50 -20.06 7.79
CA PHE A 149 8.40 -19.40 6.82
C PHE A 149 7.86 -18.07 6.21
N VAL A 150 6.62 -17.70 6.52
CA VAL A 150 5.91 -16.65 5.78
C VAL A 150 6.09 -15.27 6.45
N ALA A 151 6.84 -14.35 5.82
CA ALA A 151 6.75 -12.90 6.08
C ALA A 151 6.64 -12.09 4.79
N ALA A 152 5.49 -12.27 4.16
CA ALA A 152 5.06 -11.37 3.11
C ALA A 152 4.77 -9.97 3.68
N ASN A 153 4.99 -8.96 2.85
CA ASN A 153 4.61 -7.55 3.05
C ASN A 153 3.09 -7.29 3.04
N GLY A 154 2.28 -8.33 2.82
CA GLY A 154 0.83 -8.22 2.70
C GLY A 154 0.14 -7.50 3.86
N ALA A 155 0.73 -7.40 5.06
CA ALA A 155 0.19 -6.57 6.14
C ALA A 155 0.69 -5.13 6.14
N VAL A 156 1.97 -4.87 5.84
CA VAL A 156 2.52 -3.50 5.85
C VAL A 156 1.91 -2.64 4.74
N MET A 157 1.57 -3.24 3.60
CA MET A 157 0.99 -2.55 2.45
C MET A 157 -0.30 -1.77 2.75
N ARG A 158 -1.07 -2.23 3.74
CA ARG A 158 -2.39 -1.68 4.08
C ARG A 158 -2.45 -0.94 5.42
N THR A 159 -1.40 -1.00 6.24
CA THR A 159 -1.49 -0.50 7.64
C THR A 159 -1.11 0.96 7.81
N ALA A 160 -0.41 1.58 6.85
CA ALA A 160 0.01 2.98 6.93
C ALA A 160 -1.15 3.94 7.27
N ILE A 161 -2.33 3.71 6.68
CA ILE A 161 -3.53 4.53 6.90
C ILE A 161 -3.93 4.60 8.38
N ILE A 162 -3.71 3.54 9.17
CA ILE A 162 -4.07 3.49 10.59
C ILE A 162 -3.42 4.64 11.36
N GLY A 163 -2.20 5.03 10.98
CA GLY A 163 -1.49 6.16 11.57
C GLY A 163 -2.24 7.47 11.35
N ALA A 164 -2.85 7.63 10.18
CA ALA A 164 -3.66 8.79 9.84
C ALA A 164 -5.07 8.76 10.45
N LEU A 165 -5.57 7.59 10.87
CA LEU A 165 -6.87 7.44 11.53
C LEU A 165 -6.80 7.66 13.05
N LEU A 166 -5.73 7.21 13.71
CA LEU A 166 -5.67 7.09 15.17
C LEU A 166 -4.62 8.01 15.84
N PHE A 167 -4.17 9.07 15.15
CA PHE A 167 -3.11 9.95 15.63
C PHE A 167 -3.46 10.83 16.85
N GLN A 168 -4.75 10.99 17.20
CA GLN A 168 -5.17 11.83 18.33
C GLN A 168 -4.97 11.10 19.67
N ASP A 169 -4.72 11.87 20.74
CA ASP A 169 -4.70 11.32 22.10
C ASP A 169 -6.14 11.08 22.57
N VAL A 170 -6.41 9.90 23.13
CA VAL A 170 -7.75 9.52 23.63
C VAL A 170 -7.58 8.76 24.95
N ASP A 171 -8.39 9.11 25.94
CA ASP A 171 -8.41 8.47 27.27
C ASP A 171 -7.01 8.40 27.94
N GLY A 172 -6.17 9.42 27.70
CA GLY A 172 -4.82 9.50 28.26
C GLY A 172 -3.78 8.61 27.56
N VAL A 173 -4.15 7.92 26.47
CA VAL A 173 -3.23 7.13 25.65
C VAL A 173 -2.76 7.96 24.47
N ASN A 174 -1.44 7.97 24.24
CA ASN A 174 -0.83 8.72 23.14
C ASN A 174 -1.25 8.14 21.78
N GLY A 175 -1.58 9.02 20.82
CA GLY A 175 -2.07 8.63 19.51
C GLY A 175 -1.10 7.78 18.68
N VAL A 176 0.22 7.96 18.84
CA VAL A 176 1.21 7.10 18.18
C VAL A 176 1.10 5.66 18.71
N ASP A 177 0.96 5.48 20.03
CA ASP A 177 0.80 4.16 20.63
C ASP A 177 -0.55 3.51 20.25
N ARG A 178 -1.63 4.30 20.20
CA ARG A 178 -2.94 3.82 19.71
C ARG A 178 -2.84 3.28 18.29
N ALA A 179 -2.20 4.04 17.40
CA ALA A 179 -2.03 3.64 16.01
C ALA A 179 -1.14 2.39 15.88
N MET A 180 0.00 2.34 16.60
CA MET A 180 0.86 1.16 16.66
C MET A 180 0.08 -0.08 17.14
N HIS A 181 -0.70 0.03 18.23
CA HIS A 181 -1.52 -1.05 18.75
C HIS A 181 -2.50 -1.59 17.70
N ALA A 182 -3.27 -0.70 17.06
CA ALA A 182 -4.23 -1.09 16.03
C ALA A 182 -3.54 -1.75 14.81
N SER A 183 -2.37 -1.25 14.40
CA SER A 183 -1.58 -1.86 13.31
C SER A 183 -1.10 -3.27 13.63
N LEU A 184 -0.71 -3.54 14.88
CA LEU A 184 -0.34 -4.87 15.34
C LEU A 184 -1.53 -5.84 15.25
N LEU A 185 -2.69 -5.41 15.74
CA LEU A 185 -3.90 -6.22 15.71
C LEU A 185 -4.36 -6.48 14.27
N VAL A 186 -4.45 -5.46 13.42
CA VAL A 186 -4.84 -5.62 12.02
C VAL A 186 -3.83 -6.47 11.25
N GLY A 187 -2.53 -6.28 11.46
CA GLY A 187 -1.49 -7.09 10.82
C GLY A 187 -1.58 -8.57 11.19
N ALA A 188 -1.74 -8.86 12.49
CA ALA A 188 -1.81 -10.21 13.02
C ALA A 188 -3.04 -11.00 12.57
N THR A 189 -4.07 -10.36 12.03
CA THR A 189 -5.21 -11.07 11.43
C THR A 189 -4.77 -12.01 10.31
N THR A 190 -3.71 -11.70 9.56
CA THR A 190 -3.25 -12.52 8.41
C THR A 190 -1.77 -12.88 8.46
N HIS A 191 -0.95 -12.02 9.06
CA HIS A 191 0.50 -12.18 9.14
C HIS A 191 0.93 -12.13 10.61
N PRO A 192 0.53 -13.13 11.42
CA PRO A 192 0.89 -13.17 12.82
C PRO A 192 2.39 -13.49 12.93
N ASP A 193 3.03 -12.88 13.93
CA ASP A 193 4.43 -13.15 14.24
C ASP A 193 4.66 -13.38 15.75
N PRO A 194 4.21 -14.54 16.30
CA PRO A 194 4.17 -14.72 17.76
C PRO A 194 5.35 -15.48 18.42
N ARG A 195 6.57 -15.67 17.86
CA ARG A 195 7.54 -16.66 18.47
C ARG A 195 9.05 -16.40 18.58
N GLN A 196 9.61 -17.12 19.58
CA GLN A 196 11.01 -17.45 19.86
C GLN A 196 11.41 -18.75 19.14
N VAL A 197 12.68 -18.78 18.72
CA VAL A 197 13.52 -19.93 18.33
C VAL A 197 13.53 -20.33 16.84
N GLN A 198 14.73 -20.06 16.30
CA GLN A 198 15.48 -20.63 15.18
C GLN A 198 15.19 -20.20 13.74
N LEU A 199 16.19 -19.46 13.25
CA LEU A 199 16.72 -19.41 11.89
C LEU A 199 15.75 -18.86 10.83
N LEU A 200 15.93 -17.55 10.60
CA LEU A 200 15.57 -16.80 9.40
C LEU A 200 14.24 -16.04 9.45
N PHE A 201 14.40 -14.73 9.59
CA PHE A 201 13.49 -13.63 9.27
C PHE A 201 12.22 -13.55 10.13
N TYR A 202 11.55 -12.40 10.07
CA TYR A 202 10.14 -12.09 10.39
C TYR A 202 10.00 -10.91 11.37
N THR A 203 9.43 -9.86 10.79
CA THR A 203 9.49 -8.44 11.17
C THR A 203 8.28 -7.71 10.55
N CYS A 204 7.24 -8.45 10.13
CA CYS A 204 6.10 -7.86 9.41
C CYS A 204 5.29 -6.96 10.35
N LEU A 205 5.04 -7.43 11.57
CA LEU A 205 4.43 -6.61 12.63
C LEU A 205 5.32 -5.43 13.04
N ALA A 206 6.65 -5.60 13.01
CA ALA A 206 7.59 -4.49 13.24
C ALA A 206 7.48 -3.43 12.15
N SER A 207 7.39 -3.87 10.88
CA SER A 207 7.22 -2.98 9.72
C SER A 207 5.90 -2.21 9.81
N CYS A 208 4.79 -2.90 10.11
CA CYS A 208 3.48 -2.28 10.31
C CYS A 208 3.54 -1.21 11.42
N THR A 209 4.13 -1.57 12.56
CA THR A 209 4.29 -0.69 13.73
C THR A 209 5.09 0.56 13.39
N ILE A 210 6.27 0.40 12.77
CA ILE A 210 7.16 1.52 12.44
C ILE A 210 6.53 2.46 11.40
N VAL A 211 5.99 1.93 10.30
CA VAL A 211 5.32 2.74 9.26
C VAL A 211 4.15 3.51 9.86
N THR A 212 3.32 2.83 10.66
CA THR A 212 2.16 3.44 11.31
C THR A 212 2.56 4.52 12.31
N ALA A 213 3.61 4.29 13.10
CA ALA A 213 4.14 5.26 14.05
C ALA A 213 4.64 6.54 13.36
N LEU A 214 5.36 6.38 12.24
CA LEU A 214 5.83 7.50 11.43
C LEU A 214 4.67 8.32 10.87
N VAL A 215 3.63 7.67 10.31
CA VAL A 215 2.43 8.36 9.83
C VAL A 215 1.74 9.12 10.96
N ALA A 216 1.51 8.48 12.11
CA ALA A 216 0.88 9.12 13.27
C ALA A 216 1.70 10.32 13.78
N ALA A 217 3.02 10.19 13.89
CA ALA A 217 3.91 11.28 14.30
C ALA A 217 3.87 12.46 13.31
N MET A 218 3.83 12.19 12.00
CA MET A 218 3.68 13.24 10.98
C MET A 218 2.35 13.98 11.08
N MET A 219 1.24 13.26 11.31
CA MET A 219 -0.08 13.84 11.52
C MET A 219 -0.15 14.75 12.75
N ARG A 220 0.66 14.43 13.78
CA ARG A 220 0.81 15.21 15.00
C ARG A 220 1.85 16.34 14.89
N ASN A 221 2.52 16.48 13.74
CA ASN A 221 3.66 17.36 13.53
C ASN A 221 4.82 17.12 14.53
N GLU A 222 4.99 15.87 14.98
CA GLU A 222 6.08 15.44 15.88
C GLU A 222 7.33 14.98 15.10
N LEU A 223 7.28 14.93 13.77
CA LEU A 223 8.38 14.48 12.91
C LEU A 223 8.85 15.63 12.00
N VAL A 224 9.85 16.38 12.46
CA VAL A 224 10.38 17.57 11.77
C VAL A 224 11.82 17.36 11.31
N THR A 225 12.64 16.73 12.15
CA THR A 225 14.07 16.50 11.93
C THR A 225 14.38 15.01 11.81
N LEU A 226 15.55 14.66 11.28
CA LEU A 226 16.01 13.26 11.26
C LEU A 226 16.17 12.68 12.68
N SER A 227 16.46 13.51 13.69
CA SER A 227 16.49 13.07 15.08
C SER A 227 15.11 12.67 15.60
N ASP A 228 14.05 13.37 15.18
CA ASP A 228 12.68 13.01 15.53
C ASP A 228 12.28 11.70 14.86
N PHE A 229 12.67 11.53 13.58
CA PHE A 229 12.51 10.28 12.86
C PHE A 229 13.18 9.10 13.61
N ASP A 230 14.44 9.26 14.02
CA ASP A 230 15.16 8.22 14.76
C ASP A 230 14.45 7.88 16.08
N ALA A 231 13.92 8.89 16.79
CA ALA A 231 13.17 8.69 18.02
C ALA A 231 11.85 7.92 17.79
N VAL A 232 11.12 8.22 16.70
CA VAL A 232 9.88 7.51 16.36
C VAL A 232 10.14 6.07 15.93
N VAL A 233 11.19 5.82 15.14
CA VAL A 233 11.62 4.46 14.78
C VAL A 233 12.00 3.68 16.03
N GLN A 234 12.81 4.27 16.92
CA GLN A 234 13.22 3.65 18.17
C GLN A 234 12.01 3.33 19.05
N ARG A 235 11.04 4.24 19.16
CA ARG A 235 9.77 4.00 19.86
C ARG A 235 8.99 2.83 19.26
N GLY A 236 8.93 2.72 17.93
CA GLY A 236 8.29 1.58 17.27
C GLY A 236 8.96 0.24 17.58
N ILE A 237 10.30 0.21 17.61
CA ILE A 237 11.08 -0.97 18.01
C ILE A 237 10.84 -1.30 19.49
N GLU A 238 10.84 -0.32 20.38
CA GLU A 238 10.56 -0.52 21.81
C GLU A 238 9.14 -1.01 22.07
N TYR A 239 8.17 -0.46 21.33
CA TYR A 239 6.77 -0.86 21.42
C TYR A 239 6.58 -2.32 21.05
N ILE A 240 7.25 -2.80 19.99
CA ILE A 240 7.22 -4.22 19.66
C ILE A 240 8.09 -5.04 20.60
N GLN A 241 9.16 -4.53 21.21
CA GLN A 241 9.91 -5.29 22.21
C GLN A 241 9.09 -5.57 23.48
N SER A 242 8.21 -4.64 23.87
CA SER A 242 7.38 -4.75 25.07
C SER A 242 5.97 -4.19 24.83
N PRO A 243 5.14 -4.88 24.02
CA PRO A 243 3.79 -4.41 23.76
C PRO A 243 2.92 -4.55 25.02
N PRO A 244 1.77 -3.85 25.07
CA PRO A 244 0.81 -3.98 26.18
C PRO A 244 0.41 -5.44 26.42
N SER A 245 0.19 -5.82 27.68
CA SER A 245 -0.17 -7.18 28.08
C SER A 245 -1.55 -7.67 27.57
N THR A 246 -2.29 -6.80 26.88
CA THR A 246 -3.65 -7.03 26.38
C THR A 246 -3.72 -7.66 24.99
N LEU A 247 -2.59 -8.08 24.40
CA LEU A 247 -2.60 -8.73 23.09
C LEU A 247 -3.38 -10.06 23.12
N PRO A 248 -4.26 -10.33 22.14
CA PRO A 248 -5.08 -11.54 22.10
C PRO A 248 -4.33 -12.78 21.59
N PHE A 249 -3.00 -12.69 21.40
CA PHE A 249 -2.14 -13.76 20.90
C PHE A 249 -0.79 -13.75 21.62
N PRO A 250 -0.07 -14.89 21.65
CA PRO A 250 1.26 -14.95 22.25
C PRO A 250 2.20 -13.94 21.59
N PHE A 251 3.01 -13.25 22.40
CA PHE A 251 3.97 -12.28 21.92
C PHE A 251 5.39 -12.68 22.32
N VAL A 252 6.34 -12.50 21.41
CA VAL A 252 7.76 -12.72 21.66
C VAL A 252 8.57 -11.52 21.17
N PRO A 253 9.45 -10.95 22.02
CA PRO A 253 10.36 -9.88 21.62
C PRO A 253 11.32 -10.31 20.50
N LEU A 254 11.67 -9.36 19.62
CA LEU A 254 12.64 -9.59 18.54
C LEU A 254 14.03 -9.87 19.13
N THR A 255 14.78 -10.76 18.48
CA THR A 255 16.20 -10.98 18.76
C THR A 255 17.05 -9.79 18.31
N GLU A 256 18.26 -9.66 18.86
CA GLU A 256 19.20 -8.60 18.47
C GLU A 256 19.48 -8.62 16.96
N SER A 257 19.68 -9.81 16.38
CA SER A 257 19.91 -9.95 14.93
C SER A 257 18.72 -9.45 14.09
N GLN A 258 17.48 -9.61 14.56
CA GLN A 258 16.31 -9.07 13.86
C GLN A 258 16.23 -7.54 13.99
N ILE A 259 16.62 -6.97 15.14
CA ILE A 259 16.69 -5.52 15.33
C ILE A 259 17.79 -4.93 14.44
N GLU A 260 18.96 -5.57 14.35
CA GLU A 260 20.03 -5.19 13.44
C GLU A 260 19.57 -5.23 11.98
N GLU A 261 18.82 -6.26 11.57
CA GLU A 261 18.27 -6.36 10.22
C GLU A 261 17.25 -5.25 9.93
N ILE A 262 16.35 -4.94 10.87
CA ILE A 262 15.42 -3.80 10.76
C ILE A 262 16.22 -2.51 10.56
N ARG A 263 17.23 -2.27 11.40
CA ARG A 263 18.09 -1.08 11.31
C ARG A 263 18.80 -1.00 9.96
N ALA A 264 19.32 -2.12 9.45
CA ALA A 264 19.98 -2.15 8.15
C ALA A 264 19.06 -1.71 6.99
N HIS A 265 17.77 -2.09 7.03
CA HIS A 265 16.80 -1.67 6.02
C HIS A 265 16.29 -0.24 6.23
N VAL A 266 16.04 0.17 7.49
CA VAL A 266 15.61 1.53 7.85
C VAL A 266 16.66 2.58 7.45
N TYR A 267 17.94 2.26 7.68
CA TYR A 267 19.05 3.18 7.45
C TYR A 267 19.81 2.90 6.15
N ALA A 268 19.22 2.15 5.21
CA ALA A 268 19.80 1.98 3.88
C ALA A 268 20.03 3.36 3.23
N GLU A 269 21.25 3.62 2.76
CA GLU A 269 21.59 4.90 2.12
C GLU A 269 21.17 4.92 0.65
N LYS A 270 21.19 3.75 0.00
CA LYS A 270 20.82 3.58 -1.42
C LYS A 270 19.71 2.54 -1.57
N LEU A 271 18.84 2.72 -2.57
CA LEU A 271 17.82 1.73 -2.90
C LEU A 271 18.42 0.39 -3.34
N GLU A 272 19.60 0.42 -3.97
CA GLU A 272 20.35 -0.78 -4.37
C GLU A 272 20.67 -1.70 -3.18
N ASP A 273 20.90 -1.13 -2.00
CA ASP A 273 21.26 -1.88 -0.80
C ASP A 273 20.09 -2.76 -0.30
N LEU A 274 18.85 -2.41 -0.68
CA LEU A 274 17.63 -3.14 -0.32
C LEU A 274 17.35 -4.34 -1.23
N GLN A 275 18.00 -4.41 -2.40
CA GLN A 275 17.86 -5.51 -3.37
C GLN A 275 16.38 -5.83 -3.67
N LEU A 276 15.59 -4.82 -4.05
CA LEU A 276 14.13 -4.93 -4.17
C LEU A 276 13.69 -5.99 -5.20
N ASP A 277 14.49 -6.26 -6.23
CA ASP A 277 14.21 -7.27 -7.26
C ASP A 277 14.79 -8.66 -7.00
N ASP A 278 15.39 -8.92 -5.83
CA ASP A 278 15.85 -10.26 -5.49
C ASP A 278 14.68 -11.24 -5.41
N ARG A 279 14.66 -12.14 -6.40
CA ARG A 279 13.60 -13.12 -6.68
C ARG A 279 13.31 -14.08 -5.53
N GLN A 280 14.27 -14.33 -4.63
CA GLN A 280 14.04 -15.24 -3.50
C GLN A 280 13.27 -14.57 -2.37
N LYS A 281 13.29 -13.24 -2.30
CA LYS A 281 12.72 -12.43 -1.21
C LYS A 281 11.95 -11.22 -1.73
N ILE A 282 11.25 -11.36 -2.86
CA ILE A 282 10.59 -10.25 -3.55
C ILE A 282 9.57 -9.54 -2.65
N GLY A 283 8.67 -10.30 -2.00
CA GLY A 283 7.68 -9.75 -1.06
C GLY A 283 8.14 -9.68 0.40
N TYR A 284 9.46 -9.60 0.66
CA TYR A 284 9.95 -9.55 2.03
C TYR A 284 9.66 -8.19 2.68
N THR A 285 8.94 -8.22 3.81
CA THR A 285 8.42 -7.01 4.47
C THR A 285 9.46 -5.91 4.77
N LEU A 286 10.71 -6.24 5.09
CA LEU A 286 11.73 -5.21 5.38
C LEU A 286 12.21 -4.47 4.14
N LYS A 287 12.12 -5.08 2.95
CA LYS A 287 12.42 -4.40 1.69
C LYS A 287 11.41 -3.29 1.44
N CYS A 288 10.13 -3.59 1.66
CA CYS A 288 9.03 -2.63 1.60
C CYS A 288 9.16 -1.53 2.67
N LEU A 289 9.45 -1.89 3.92
CA LEU A 289 9.76 -0.93 4.98
C LEU A 289 10.91 0.00 4.58
N GLY A 290 12.03 -0.58 4.11
CA GLY A 290 13.22 0.15 3.71
C GLY A 290 12.97 1.10 2.54
N ALA A 291 12.22 0.66 1.52
CA ALA A 291 11.87 1.50 0.37
C ALA A 291 11.03 2.71 0.79
N GLY A 292 10.00 2.49 1.62
CA GLY A 292 9.16 3.57 2.12
C GLY A 292 9.90 4.56 3.02
N ILE A 293 10.76 4.04 3.91
CA ILE A 293 11.58 4.89 4.79
C ILE A 293 12.66 5.63 4.00
N TRP A 294 13.28 5.00 3.01
CA TRP A 294 14.25 5.67 2.14
C TRP A 294 13.62 6.90 1.50
N ALA A 295 12.41 6.75 0.93
CA ALA A 295 11.67 7.86 0.33
C ALA A 295 11.37 8.98 1.34
N LEU A 296 10.87 8.64 2.53
CA LEU A 296 10.63 9.61 3.60
C LEU A 296 11.92 10.36 3.97
N ARG A 297 13.04 9.64 4.14
CA ARG A 297 14.34 10.24 4.46
C ARG A 297 14.83 11.18 3.36
N GLN A 298 14.61 10.87 2.08
CA GLN A 298 14.91 11.80 0.98
C GLN A 298 14.10 13.10 1.12
N ALA A 299 12.79 12.99 1.38
CA ALA A 299 11.93 14.15 1.58
C ALA A 299 12.33 15.00 2.79
N MET A 300 12.78 14.37 3.89
CA MET A 300 13.25 15.06 5.09
C MET A 300 14.61 15.76 4.91
N LYS A 301 15.49 15.22 4.05
CA LYS A 301 16.80 15.81 3.73
C LYS A 301 16.70 17.00 2.78
N ALA A 302 15.58 17.17 2.07
CA ALA A 302 15.42 18.25 1.10
C ALA A 302 15.23 19.63 1.77
N GLU A 303 16.26 20.48 1.66
CA GLU A 303 16.35 21.78 2.34
C GLU A 303 15.49 22.91 1.71
N THR A 304 15.02 22.79 0.46
CA THR A 304 14.30 23.88 -0.23
C THR A 304 12.90 23.47 -0.72
N LYS A 305 11.96 24.42 -0.66
CA LYS A 305 10.55 24.24 -1.09
C LYS A 305 10.41 23.92 -2.59
N LEU A 306 11.27 24.50 -3.44
CA LEU A 306 11.29 24.21 -4.89
C LEU A 306 11.69 22.76 -5.21
N GLY A 307 12.41 22.08 -4.32
CA GLY A 307 12.72 20.66 -4.48
C GLY A 307 11.59 19.73 -4.06
N ARG A 308 10.55 20.22 -3.35
CA ARG A 308 9.51 19.35 -2.77
C ARG A 308 8.41 18.94 -3.74
N ASP A 309 8.14 19.77 -4.76
CA ASP A 309 7.04 19.54 -5.70
C ASP A 309 7.31 18.31 -6.59
N ASP A 310 8.58 18.01 -6.88
CA ASP A 310 8.97 16.85 -7.68
C ASP A 310 9.37 15.62 -6.84
N LEU A 311 9.59 15.77 -5.53
CA LEU A 311 10.11 14.67 -4.68
C LEU A 311 9.17 13.46 -4.65
N PHE A 312 7.86 13.71 -4.64
CA PHE A 312 6.89 12.61 -4.68
C PHE A 312 7.07 11.79 -5.96
N GLU A 313 7.08 12.45 -7.12
CA GLU A 313 7.27 11.79 -8.41
C GLU A 313 8.62 11.09 -8.52
N GLN A 314 9.70 11.77 -8.13
CA GLN A 314 11.06 11.26 -8.21
C GLN A 314 11.22 9.99 -7.36
N CYS A 315 10.85 10.04 -6.08
CA CYS A 315 11.02 8.90 -5.19
C CYS A 315 10.14 7.70 -5.60
N ILE A 316 8.89 7.94 -6.00
CA ILE A 316 8.01 6.86 -6.48
C ILE A 316 8.56 6.25 -7.77
N THR A 317 8.99 7.08 -8.72
CA THR A 317 9.59 6.59 -9.98
C THR A 317 10.85 5.78 -9.71
N GLU A 318 11.74 6.24 -8.83
CA GLU A 318 12.97 5.53 -8.48
C GLU A 318 12.72 4.18 -7.82
N ILE A 319 11.74 4.10 -6.92
CA ILE A 319 11.32 2.84 -6.27
C ILE A 319 10.70 1.89 -7.28
N THR A 320 9.73 2.37 -8.08
CA THR A 320 9.11 1.60 -9.15
C THR A 320 10.18 1.04 -10.09
N MET A 321 11.16 1.85 -10.49
CA MET A 321 12.22 1.40 -11.40
C MET A 321 13.19 0.37 -10.81
N GLN A 322 13.14 0.08 -9.51
CA GLN A 322 13.85 -1.07 -8.95
C GLN A 322 13.19 -2.40 -9.34
N GLY A 323 11.93 -2.41 -9.77
CA GLY A 323 11.18 -3.63 -10.01
C GLY A 323 10.91 -4.41 -8.72
N GLY A 324 10.86 -5.74 -8.81
CA GLY A 324 10.49 -6.58 -7.68
C GLY A 324 9.01 -6.40 -7.31
N ASP A 325 8.72 -6.26 -6.01
CA ASP A 325 7.35 -6.00 -5.51
C ASP A 325 7.03 -4.50 -5.53
N ALA A 326 7.09 -3.93 -6.73
CA ALA A 326 7.16 -2.49 -6.95
C ALA A 326 5.87 -1.75 -6.54
N ASP A 327 4.70 -2.35 -6.74
CA ASP A 327 3.39 -1.83 -6.29
C ASP A 327 3.37 -1.68 -4.76
N THR A 328 3.70 -2.72 -4.00
CA THR A 328 3.71 -2.64 -2.53
C THR A 328 4.81 -1.72 -1.99
N ASN A 329 6.00 -1.74 -2.57
CA ASN A 329 7.08 -0.84 -2.18
C ASN A 329 6.67 0.63 -2.40
N ALA A 330 6.08 0.94 -3.56
CA ALA A 330 5.62 2.27 -3.90
C ALA A 330 4.37 2.68 -3.11
N THR A 331 3.46 1.77 -2.76
CA THR A 331 2.29 2.06 -1.91
C THR A 331 2.70 2.58 -0.54
N VAL A 332 3.64 1.90 0.13
CA VAL A 332 4.11 2.30 1.46
C VAL A 332 4.92 3.60 1.37
N ALA A 333 5.76 3.74 0.35
CA ALA A 333 6.49 4.98 0.10
C ALA A 333 5.54 6.16 -0.17
N GLY A 334 4.52 5.95 -1.00
CA GLY A 334 3.52 6.96 -1.36
C GLY A 334 2.69 7.39 -0.16
N SER A 335 2.34 6.45 0.72
CA SER A 335 1.64 6.76 1.97
C SER A 335 2.50 7.64 2.90
N LEU A 336 3.79 7.30 3.07
CA LEU A 336 4.70 8.07 3.93
C LEU A 336 5.03 9.45 3.34
N LEU A 337 5.41 9.50 2.06
CA LEU A 337 5.70 10.74 1.34
C LEU A 337 4.49 11.66 1.28
N GLY A 338 3.33 11.12 0.92
CA GLY A 338 2.10 11.88 0.84
C GLY A 338 1.66 12.42 2.21
N THR A 339 1.88 11.67 3.30
CA THR A 339 1.63 12.20 4.65
C THR A 339 2.61 13.35 4.99
N TYR A 340 3.88 13.22 4.62
CA TYR A 340 4.91 14.21 4.93
C TYR A 340 4.76 15.51 4.12
N LEU A 341 4.55 15.37 2.80
CA LEU A 341 4.48 16.44 1.82
C LEU A 341 3.06 17.00 1.60
N GLY A 342 2.03 16.24 1.94
CA GLY A 342 0.63 16.59 1.72
C GLY A 342 0.15 16.30 0.29
N LEU A 343 -1.18 16.24 0.11
CA LEU A 343 -1.82 16.06 -1.20
C LEU A 343 -1.38 17.14 -2.20
N SER A 344 -1.15 18.37 -1.72
CA SER A 344 -0.72 19.50 -2.54
C SER A 344 0.60 19.29 -3.29
N CYS A 345 1.49 18.41 -2.83
CA CYS A 345 2.75 18.09 -3.50
C CYS A 345 2.69 16.81 -4.36
N ILE A 346 1.51 16.19 -4.50
CA ILE A 346 1.33 15.04 -5.38
C ILE A 346 1.10 15.55 -6.81
N PRO A 347 1.83 15.03 -7.83
CA PRO A 347 1.72 15.49 -9.22
C PRO A 347 0.28 15.43 -9.74
N GLU A 348 -0.21 16.55 -10.28
CA GLU A 348 -1.57 16.66 -10.82
C GLU A 348 -1.82 15.63 -11.93
N LYS A 349 -0.82 15.38 -12.79
CA LYS A 349 -0.91 14.37 -13.86
C LYS A 349 -1.19 12.95 -13.36
N TRP A 350 -0.81 12.63 -12.12
CA TRP A 350 -1.12 11.33 -11.52
C TRP A 350 -2.41 11.42 -10.71
N LYS A 351 -2.52 12.41 -9.83
CA LYS A 351 -3.68 12.63 -8.97
C LYS A 351 -4.98 12.71 -9.76
N ASP A 352 -5.03 13.53 -10.82
CA ASP A 352 -6.28 13.80 -11.54
C ASP A 352 -6.67 12.68 -12.51
N ASN A 353 -5.73 11.77 -12.82
CA ASN A 353 -5.94 10.64 -13.73
C ASN A 353 -6.00 9.29 -13.02
N LEU A 354 -5.84 9.25 -11.70
CA LEU A 354 -6.05 8.05 -10.91
C LEU A 354 -7.53 7.65 -10.97
N ARG A 355 -7.79 6.41 -11.33
CA ARG A 355 -9.13 5.83 -11.41
C ARG A 355 -9.84 5.96 -10.07
N ASP A 356 -11.09 6.42 -10.06
CA ASP A 356 -11.93 6.56 -8.87
C ASP A 356 -11.38 7.54 -7.78
N VAL A 357 -10.45 8.44 -8.14
CA VAL A 357 -9.84 9.41 -7.21
C VAL A 357 -10.86 10.36 -6.57
N ASP A 358 -11.89 10.78 -7.31
CA ASP A 358 -12.94 11.65 -6.75
C ASP A 358 -13.67 10.97 -5.59
N TRP A 359 -13.97 9.68 -5.73
CA TRP A 359 -14.57 8.89 -4.66
C TRP A 359 -13.59 8.74 -3.49
N LEU A 360 -12.32 8.44 -3.78
CA LEU A 360 -11.28 8.30 -2.76
C LEU A 360 -11.15 9.57 -1.93
N ILE A 361 -10.99 10.72 -2.58
CA ILE A 361 -10.92 12.04 -1.94
C ILE A 361 -12.19 12.32 -1.14
N ALA A 362 -13.38 12.09 -1.70
CA ALA A 362 -14.64 12.34 -1.01
C ALA A 362 -14.77 11.50 0.28
N LYS A 363 -14.40 10.21 0.24
CA LYS A 363 -14.42 9.34 1.43
C LYS A 363 -13.38 9.75 2.46
N THR A 364 -12.16 10.08 2.03
CA THR A 364 -11.13 10.58 2.94
C THR A 364 -11.52 11.94 3.55
N ARG A 365 -12.24 12.82 2.84
CA ARG A 365 -12.77 14.07 3.41
C ARG A 365 -13.87 13.84 4.46
N SER A 366 -14.69 12.79 4.27
CA SER A 366 -15.74 12.40 5.22
C SER A 366 -15.15 12.04 6.59
N LEU A 367 -13.95 11.45 6.60
CA LEU A 367 -13.18 11.21 7.82
C LEU A 367 -12.72 12.52 8.49
N GLY A 368 -12.27 13.50 7.70
CA GLY A 368 -11.87 14.82 8.22
C GLY A 368 -12.99 15.47 9.05
N TYR A 369 -14.24 15.38 8.58
CA TYR A 369 -15.41 15.84 9.34
C TYR A 369 -15.59 15.10 10.67
N LEU A 370 -15.38 13.78 10.70
CA LEU A 370 -15.56 12.99 11.92
C LEU A 370 -14.44 13.21 12.95
N LEU A 371 -13.21 13.44 12.50
CA LEU A 371 -12.05 13.67 13.38
C LEU A 371 -11.95 15.12 13.87
N ASP A 372 -12.45 16.08 13.09
CA ASP A 372 -12.56 17.49 13.44
C ASP A 372 -13.86 18.11 12.89
N PRO A 373 -14.98 17.97 13.62
CA PRO A 373 -16.26 18.56 13.22
C PRO A 373 -16.26 20.10 13.18
N SER A 374 -15.23 20.74 13.74
CA SER A 374 -15.10 22.20 13.75
C SER A 374 -14.43 22.77 12.49
N GLY A 375 -13.83 21.91 11.66
CA GLY A 375 -13.25 22.30 10.38
C GLY A 375 -14.28 22.57 9.29
N THR A 376 -13.80 23.02 8.13
CA THR A 376 -14.63 23.40 6.98
C THR A 376 -15.02 22.22 6.09
N TYR A 377 -15.47 21.13 6.70
CA TYR A 377 -15.82 19.89 6.00
C TYR A 377 -17.32 19.83 5.66
N PRO A 378 -17.71 19.17 4.55
CA PRO A 378 -19.10 18.82 4.33
C PRO A 378 -19.63 17.96 5.49
N VAL A 379 -20.86 18.21 5.91
CA VAL A 379 -21.54 17.39 6.91
C VAL A 379 -21.63 15.95 6.41
N TYR A 380 -21.20 15.00 7.23
CA TYR A 380 -21.20 13.59 6.90
C TYR A 380 -21.89 12.77 8.00
N ASP A 381 -22.88 11.97 7.61
CA ASP A 381 -23.51 10.95 8.46
C ASP A 381 -23.15 9.55 7.94
N TRP A 382 -22.29 8.85 8.69
CA TRP A 382 -21.83 7.51 8.34
C TRP A 382 -22.95 6.47 8.36
N LYS A 383 -24.07 6.72 9.04
CA LYS A 383 -25.21 5.79 9.08
C LYS A 383 -25.99 5.74 7.77
N ASP A 384 -25.96 6.85 7.02
CA ASP A 384 -26.60 6.98 5.71
C ASP A 384 -25.64 6.60 4.56
N ASP A 385 -24.34 6.43 4.85
CA ASP A 385 -23.35 6.03 3.87
C ASP A 385 -23.35 4.52 3.63
N LYS A 386 -23.96 4.10 2.52
CA LYS A 386 -23.99 2.69 2.13
C LYS A 386 -22.61 2.13 1.79
N ASP A 387 -21.65 2.96 1.39
CA ASP A 387 -20.31 2.50 1.01
C ASP A 387 -19.53 1.95 2.20
N VAL A 388 -19.87 2.36 3.44
CA VAL A 388 -19.20 1.85 4.64
C VAL A 388 -19.68 0.46 5.06
N LEU A 389 -20.77 -0.05 4.47
CA LEU A 389 -21.23 -1.42 4.69
C LEU A 389 -20.23 -2.42 4.09
N ILE A 390 -20.15 -3.62 4.66
CA ILE A 390 -19.24 -4.69 4.19
C ILE A 390 -19.48 -5.00 2.70
N ASP A 391 -20.74 -4.96 2.26
CA ASP A 391 -21.16 -5.21 0.88
C ASP A 391 -21.29 -3.93 0.02
N GLY A 392 -20.82 -2.78 0.53
CA GLY A 392 -20.98 -1.47 -0.09
C GLY A 392 -22.44 -1.09 -0.38
N GLY A 393 -23.41 -1.69 0.33
CA GLY A 393 -24.84 -1.50 0.13
C GLY A 393 -25.39 -2.02 -1.20
N LYS A 394 -24.64 -2.85 -1.91
CA LYS A 394 -25.01 -3.46 -3.19
C LYS A 394 -25.24 -4.98 -3.10
N GLY A 395 -25.03 -5.59 -1.95
CA GLY A 395 -25.06 -7.04 -1.79
C GLY A 395 -23.84 -7.76 -2.38
N ALA A 396 -23.72 -9.03 -2.02
CA ALA A 396 -22.75 -9.96 -2.61
C ALA A 396 -23.12 -10.28 -4.07
N PHE A 397 -22.11 -10.55 -4.89
CA PHE A 397 -22.36 -11.08 -6.22
C PHE A 397 -22.84 -12.54 -6.16
N THR A 398 -23.72 -12.91 -7.07
CA THR A 398 -23.99 -14.32 -7.38
C THR A 398 -22.77 -14.95 -8.05
N LYS A 399 -22.70 -16.29 -8.04
CA LYS A 399 -21.61 -17.02 -8.70
C LYS A 399 -21.59 -16.77 -10.20
N GLU A 400 -22.78 -16.65 -10.79
CA GLU A 400 -22.99 -16.38 -12.21
C GLU A 400 -22.51 -14.97 -12.58
N GLU A 401 -22.81 -13.96 -11.76
CA GLU A 401 -22.31 -12.59 -11.96
C GLU A 401 -20.79 -12.50 -11.85
N LEU A 402 -20.20 -13.13 -10.82
CA LEU A 402 -18.73 -13.17 -10.67
C LEU A 402 -18.09 -13.83 -11.87
N LYS A 403 -18.59 -15.01 -12.27
CA LYS A 403 -18.07 -15.73 -13.43
C LYS A 403 -18.14 -14.85 -14.69
N LYS A 404 -19.28 -14.23 -14.94
CA LYS A 404 -19.46 -13.35 -16.10
C LYS A 404 -18.45 -12.20 -16.12
N ARG A 405 -18.25 -11.54 -14.96
CA ARG A 405 -17.30 -10.44 -14.83
C ARG A 405 -15.85 -10.89 -15.03
N TYR A 406 -15.48 -12.07 -14.53
CA TYR A 406 -14.17 -12.65 -14.79
C TYR A 406 -14.00 -12.99 -16.28
N ASP A 407 -15.01 -13.58 -16.92
CA ASP A 407 -14.97 -13.89 -18.35
C ASP A 407 -14.80 -12.60 -19.19
N GLU A 408 -15.56 -11.55 -18.88
CA GLU A 408 -15.44 -10.22 -19.50
C GLU A 408 -14.04 -9.62 -19.29
N LEU A 409 -13.50 -9.68 -18.06
CA LEU A 409 -12.16 -9.21 -17.75
C LEU A 409 -11.10 -9.97 -18.56
N MET A 410 -11.19 -11.29 -18.65
CA MET A 410 -10.21 -12.09 -19.40
C MET A 410 -10.24 -11.79 -20.90
N CYS A 411 -11.42 -11.48 -21.45
CA CYS A 411 -11.52 -10.98 -22.83
C CYS A 411 -10.83 -9.63 -23.01
N ASP A 412 -11.04 -8.69 -22.08
CA ASP A 412 -10.39 -7.38 -22.11
C ASP A 412 -8.87 -7.48 -21.96
N VAL A 413 -8.38 -8.35 -21.06
CA VAL A 413 -6.96 -8.65 -20.89
C VAL A 413 -6.36 -9.16 -22.20
N ALA A 414 -6.99 -10.15 -22.82
CA ALA A 414 -6.52 -10.72 -24.08
C ALA A 414 -6.46 -9.67 -25.19
N LYS A 415 -7.46 -8.78 -25.25
CA LYS A 415 -7.50 -7.68 -26.21
C LYS A 415 -6.36 -6.68 -25.99
N ARG A 416 -6.15 -6.22 -24.75
CA ARG A 416 -5.08 -5.26 -24.40
C ARG A 416 -3.69 -5.80 -24.78
N VAL A 417 -3.43 -7.07 -24.45
CA VAL A 417 -2.16 -7.73 -24.78
C VAL A 417 -1.99 -7.87 -26.30
N TYR A 418 -3.06 -8.25 -27.02
CA TYR A 418 -3.02 -8.39 -28.47
C TYR A 418 -2.77 -7.07 -29.20
N ASP A 419 -3.51 -6.02 -28.82
CA ASP A 419 -3.40 -4.69 -29.42
C ASP A 419 -1.99 -4.10 -29.18
N ALA A 420 -1.44 -4.25 -27.97
CA ALA A 420 -0.07 -3.84 -27.66
C ALA A 420 0.99 -4.60 -28.47
N GLY A 421 0.80 -5.91 -28.70
CA GLY A 421 1.67 -6.71 -29.56
C GLY A 421 1.70 -6.20 -31.01
N LYS A 422 0.54 -5.86 -31.57
CA LYS A 422 0.44 -5.29 -32.92
C LYS A 422 1.09 -3.92 -33.06
N GLU A 423 0.92 -3.05 -32.07
CA GLU A 423 1.57 -1.74 -32.08
C GLU A 423 3.08 -1.86 -32.07
N LYS A 424 3.62 -2.84 -31.33
CA LYS A 424 5.07 -3.12 -31.30
C LYS A 424 5.57 -3.59 -32.66
N GLU A 425 4.89 -4.55 -33.29
CA GLU A 425 5.25 -5.04 -34.63
C GLU A 425 5.21 -3.93 -35.70
N ASN A 426 4.22 -3.04 -35.64
CA ASN A 426 4.13 -1.92 -36.57
C ASN A 426 5.27 -0.91 -36.38
N LYS A 427 5.61 -0.56 -35.13
CA LYS A 427 6.74 0.33 -34.82
C LYS A 427 8.09 -0.26 -35.25
N GLU A 428 8.27 -1.58 -35.15
CA GLU A 428 9.48 -2.26 -35.62
C GLU A 428 9.59 -2.22 -37.15
N LYS A 429 8.48 -2.47 -37.87
CA LYS A 429 8.44 -2.34 -39.34
C LYS A 429 8.71 -0.91 -39.82
N ASP A 430 8.17 0.09 -39.13
CA ASP A 430 8.41 1.50 -39.45
C ASP A 430 9.88 1.89 -39.23
N LYS A 431 10.53 1.37 -38.18
CA LYS A 431 11.98 1.57 -37.93
C LYS A 431 12.85 0.89 -38.99
N GLU A 432 12.53 -0.34 -39.39
CA GLU A 432 13.23 -1.04 -40.47
C GLU A 432 13.05 -0.31 -41.81
N GLY A 433 11.83 0.18 -42.10
CA GLY A 433 11.53 1.00 -43.26
C GLY A 433 12.34 2.30 -43.29
N LEU A 434 12.41 3.03 -42.16
CA LEU A 434 13.23 4.24 -42.03
C LEU A 434 14.72 3.96 -42.22
N LEU A 435 15.26 2.90 -41.59
CA LEU A 435 16.66 2.49 -41.76
C LEU A 435 16.98 2.11 -43.22
N SER A 436 16.03 1.51 -43.94
CA SER A 436 16.19 1.20 -45.37
C SER A 436 16.22 2.43 -46.27
N ILE A 437 15.57 3.53 -45.88
CA ILE A 437 15.57 4.80 -46.62
C ILE A 437 16.91 5.56 -46.44
N TYR A 438 17.56 5.43 -45.28
CA TYR A 438 18.87 6.03 -45.00
C TYR A 438 20.06 5.17 -45.47
N ALA A 439 19.82 3.95 -45.99
CA ALA A 439 20.83 3.04 -46.52
C ALA A 439 20.96 3.10 -48.06
N LEU A 440 20.26 4.03 -48.71
CA LEU A 440 20.38 4.42 -50.13
C LEU A 440 21.04 5.80 -50.22
#